data_AF-U4TZG6-F1
#
_entry.id   AF-U4TZG6-F1
#
_cell.length_a   1.000
_cell.length_b   1.000
_cell.length_c   1.000
_cell.angle_alpha   90.00
_cell.angle_beta   90.00
_cell.angle_gamma   90.00
#
_symmetry.space_group_name_H-M   'P 1'
#
loop_
_entity.id
_entity.type
_entity.pdbx_description
1 polymer ?
#
loop_
_entity_poly.entity_id
_entity_poly.type
_entity_poly.pdbx_seq_one_letter_code
_entity_poly.pdbx_strand_id
1 'polypeptide(L)'
;MWIWKLNMSGNKNQAYCNIIAGACFGLGLKFAGSADQDAFETLLYFCHMFSSLAGKSIAELAGKPTIETCLNVLLLSASMVMAGTGNLEIMRLVRHLRCRIGIPNSAIVTYGSHLALHTALGLLFLGGGRYTLSNSPANVAALICAFYPKFPTHSNDNRSVLAWNLEYHFQAFRHLYVLAVEPRLVIPKDVISGKICYAALRLVKLDGKELTVKGPGLIPDVNSLRKVIVDDKRYWPVVFERGRNWDRLNKILSTTGCIEVKQRAGCLSYLKDKFGYQSDLARTLTNSTIVPWDPSFSSIIQFSSDESVKQFCETVLHFENANANPSEQKFVQLLTTSAYDAVVKDKHMVIAITISLLQIILNFDCQLNTLGLWQLKIIIQQVLSRQSIPNILSKEIILAMQQELMGKLESYEDSLKPNLQLYLTGGDFDPTLTQMASFITYLDLPSDLPRRLKTMNILEHAIHLKSQGFSTNLISKMIKILE
;
A
#
# COMPACT_ATOMS: atom_id res chain seq x y z
N MET A 1 13.55 -23.43 -39.81
CA MET A 1 13.76 -24.80 -40.33
C MET A 1 14.32 -24.86 -41.76
N TRP A 2 14.18 -23.81 -42.59
CA TRP A 2 14.65 -23.82 -44.00
C TRP A 2 16.13 -23.46 -44.23
N ILE A 3 16.81 -22.82 -43.27
CA ILE A 3 18.22 -22.41 -43.41
C ILE A 3 19.22 -23.59 -43.30
N TRP A 4 18.78 -24.74 -42.78
CA TRP A 4 19.65 -25.88 -42.48
C TRP A 4 19.73 -26.95 -43.59
N LYS A 5 19.04 -26.74 -44.72
CA LYS A 5 19.04 -27.68 -45.86
C LYS A 5 20.23 -27.51 -46.83
N LEU A 6 21.09 -26.52 -46.60
CA LEU A 6 22.31 -26.34 -47.37
C LEU A 6 23.44 -27.11 -46.67
N ASN A 7 24.03 -28.09 -47.38
CA ASN A 7 25.25 -28.79 -47.00
C ASN A 7 26.41 -27.78 -46.86
N MET A 8 26.46 -27.11 -45.72
CA MET A 8 27.50 -26.19 -45.33
C MET A 8 28.64 -27.00 -44.71
N SER A 9 29.87 -26.80 -45.21
CA SER A 9 31.11 -27.35 -44.62
C SER A 9 31.16 -27.12 -43.10
N GLY A 10 31.68 -28.06 -42.31
CA GLY A 10 31.68 -27.99 -40.83
C GLY A 10 32.12 -26.65 -40.22
N ASN A 11 33.10 -25.97 -40.86
CA ASN A 11 33.57 -24.64 -40.44
C ASN A 11 32.49 -23.54 -40.51
N LYS A 12 31.57 -23.60 -41.48
CA LYS A 12 30.48 -22.63 -41.63
C LYS A 12 29.41 -22.81 -40.55
N ASN A 13 29.14 -24.05 -40.14
CA ASN A 13 28.20 -24.35 -39.06
C ASN A 13 28.75 -23.92 -37.69
N GLN A 14 30.06 -24.11 -37.47
CA GLN A 14 30.76 -23.60 -36.28
C GLN A 14 30.71 -22.07 -36.19
N ALA A 15 31.03 -21.38 -37.30
CA ALA A 15 30.96 -19.93 -37.36
C ALA A 15 29.56 -19.41 -37.04
N TYR A 16 28.53 -20.03 -37.63
CA TYR A 16 27.13 -19.66 -37.37
C TYR A 16 26.75 -19.77 -35.87
N CYS A 17 27.09 -20.89 -35.22
CA CYS A 17 26.83 -21.09 -33.79
C CYS A 17 27.52 -20.02 -32.93
N ASN A 18 28.80 -19.73 -33.21
CA ASN A 18 29.58 -18.75 -32.46
C ASN A 18 29.08 -17.30 -32.68
N ILE A 19 28.65 -16.96 -33.91
CA ILE A 19 28.08 -15.64 -34.21
C ILE A 19 26.79 -15.43 -33.40
N ILE A 20 25.90 -16.43 -33.35
CA ILE A 20 24.68 -16.34 -32.56
C ILE A 20 24.99 -16.24 -31.07
N ALA A 21 25.88 -17.09 -30.55
CA ALA A 21 26.26 -17.06 -29.15
C ALA A 21 26.86 -15.69 -28.76
N GLY A 22 27.70 -15.10 -29.62
CA GLY A 22 28.25 -13.76 -29.43
C GLY A 22 27.19 -12.66 -29.46
N ALA A 23 26.24 -12.73 -30.39
CA ALA A 23 25.14 -11.77 -30.46
C ALA A 23 24.24 -11.83 -29.22
N CYS A 24 23.90 -13.04 -28.76
CA CYS A 24 23.13 -13.25 -27.53
C CYS A 24 23.89 -12.82 -26.28
N PHE A 25 25.21 -13.02 -26.24
CA PHE A 25 26.05 -12.51 -25.16
C PHE A 25 26.03 -10.98 -25.09
N GLY A 26 26.14 -10.31 -26.24
CA GLY A 26 25.99 -8.86 -26.34
C GLY A 26 24.61 -8.37 -25.89
N LEU A 27 23.54 -9.11 -26.23
CA LEU A 27 22.19 -8.83 -25.76
C LEU A 27 22.10 -8.94 -24.22
N GLY A 28 22.71 -9.97 -23.64
CA GLY A 28 22.78 -10.17 -22.20
C GLY A 28 23.53 -9.07 -21.45
N LEU A 29 24.63 -8.55 -22.02
CA LEU A 29 25.36 -7.41 -21.44
C LEU A 29 24.56 -6.10 -21.50
N LYS A 30 23.83 -5.87 -22.60
CA LYS A 30 23.01 -4.66 -22.77
C LYS A 30 21.85 -4.60 -21.77
N PHE A 31 21.19 -5.73 -21.54
CA PHE A 31 20.01 -5.83 -20.66
C PHE A 31 20.32 -6.46 -19.30
N ALA A 32 21.59 -6.42 -18.86
CA ALA A 32 22.02 -6.99 -17.59
C ALA A 32 21.18 -6.42 -16.42
N GLY A 33 20.58 -7.31 -15.63
CA GLY A 33 19.78 -6.96 -14.45
C GLY A 33 18.55 -6.09 -14.73
N SER A 34 18.09 -5.99 -15.99
CA SER A 34 16.93 -5.18 -16.38
C SER A 34 15.61 -5.95 -16.30
N ALA A 35 15.66 -7.29 -16.23
CA ALA A 35 14.50 -8.18 -16.23
C ALA A 35 13.51 -7.91 -17.39
N ASP A 36 14.05 -7.59 -18.56
CA ASP A 36 13.25 -7.33 -19.76
C ASP A 36 12.70 -8.63 -20.36
N GLN A 37 11.40 -8.68 -20.64
CA GLN A 37 10.72 -9.90 -21.08
C GLN A 37 11.07 -10.26 -22.53
N ASP A 38 11.11 -9.28 -23.43
CA ASP A 38 11.41 -9.49 -24.85
C ASP A 38 12.84 -10.05 -25.05
N ALA A 39 13.81 -9.47 -24.35
CA ALA A 39 15.19 -9.97 -24.36
C ALA A 39 15.30 -11.38 -23.76
N PHE A 40 14.51 -11.69 -22.74
CA PHE A 40 14.51 -13.01 -22.12
C PHE A 40 13.90 -14.09 -23.02
N GLU A 41 12.75 -13.83 -23.64
CA GLU A 41 12.08 -14.77 -24.54
C GLU A 41 12.95 -15.12 -25.75
N THR A 42 13.62 -14.11 -26.33
CA THR A 42 14.54 -14.33 -27.46
C THR A 42 15.75 -15.19 -27.06
N LEU A 43 16.37 -14.94 -25.91
CA LEU A 43 17.47 -15.76 -25.39
C LEU A 43 17.02 -17.19 -25.08
N LEU A 44 15.83 -17.35 -24.49
CA LEU A 44 15.27 -18.64 -24.14
C LEU A 44 14.94 -19.47 -25.39
N TYR A 45 14.43 -18.84 -26.44
CA TYR A 45 14.23 -19.48 -27.75
C TYR A 45 15.55 -20.07 -28.29
N PHE A 46 16.63 -19.29 -28.28
CA PHE A 46 17.94 -19.78 -28.70
C PHE A 46 18.47 -20.88 -27.78
N CYS A 47 18.33 -20.76 -26.45
CA CYS A 47 18.70 -21.82 -25.52
C CYS A 47 18.00 -23.15 -25.83
N HIS A 48 16.69 -23.14 -26.11
CA HIS A 48 15.95 -24.35 -26.50
C HIS A 48 16.38 -24.88 -27.87
N MET A 49 16.62 -24.00 -28.84
CA MET A 49 17.14 -24.38 -30.15
C MET A 49 18.47 -25.14 -30.01
N PHE A 50 19.44 -24.58 -29.28
CA PHE A 50 20.76 -25.19 -29.07
C PHE A 50 20.69 -26.47 -28.23
N SER A 51 19.82 -26.53 -27.22
CA SER A 51 19.57 -27.76 -26.46
C SER A 51 19.02 -28.89 -27.33
N SER A 52 18.07 -28.58 -28.23
CA SER A 52 17.53 -29.56 -29.19
C SER A 52 18.55 -30.00 -30.24
N LEU A 53 19.50 -29.13 -30.58
CA LEU A 53 20.54 -29.38 -31.58
C LEU A 53 21.63 -30.30 -31.03
N ALA A 54 21.91 -30.23 -29.73
CA ALA A 54 22.90 -31.08 -29.06
C ALA A 54 22.58 -32.59 -29.16
N GLY A 55 21.31 -32.97 -29.36
CA GLY A 55 20.87 -34.36 -29.51
C GLY A 55 20.81 -34.90 -30.94
N LYS A 56 21.13 -34.09 -31.96
CA LYS A 56 21.00 -34.46 -33.39
C LYS A 56 22.37 -34.74 -34.02
N SER A 57 22.40 -35.52 -35.12
CA SER A 57 23.61 -35.82 -35.91
C SER A 57 24.33 -34.58 -36.45
N ILE A 58 23.64 -33.45 -36.54
CA ILE A 58 24.19 -32.14 -36.90
C ILE A 58 25.23 -31.64 -35.88
N ALA A 59 25.16 -32.11 -34.62
CA ALA A 59 26.15 -31.80 -33.60
C ALA A 59 27.53 -32.39 -33.90
N GLU A 60 27.61 -33.44 -34.73
CA GLU A 60 28.89 -34.01 -35.18
C GLU A 60 29.54 -33.16 -36.28
N LEU A 61 28.73 -32.53 -37.13
CA LEU A 61 29.18 -31.61 -38.19
C LEU A 61 29.67 -30.26 -37.66
N ALA A 62 29.05 -29.73 -36.60
CA ALA A 62 29.46 -28.48 -35.96
C ALA A 62 30.50 -28.70 -34.83
N GLY A 63 30.65 -29.92 -34.33
CA GLY A 63 31.48 -30.23 -33.17
C GLY A 63 30.69 -30.14 -31.86
N LYS A 64 30.56 -31.26 -31.16
CA LYS A 64 29.86 -31.33 -29.87
C LYS A 64 30.38 -30.33 -28.81
N PRO A 65 31.70 -30.05 -28.70
CA PRO A 65 32.24 -29.07 -27.75
C PRO A 65 31.86 -27.61 -28.07
N THR A 66 31.74 -27.25 -29.35
CA THR A 66 31.40 -25.87 -29.75
C THR A 66 29.94 -25.56 -29.44
N ILE A 67 29.04 -26.53 -29.64
CA ILE A 67 27.63 -26.41 -29.27
C ILE A 67 27.47 -26.28 -27.76
N GLU A 68 28.20 -27.10 -26.98
CA GLU A 68 28.14 -27.04 -25.51
C GLU A 68 28.64 -25.69 -24.98
N THR A 69 29.72 -25.15 -25.53
CA THR A 69 30.23 -23.83 -25.15
C THR A 69 29.26 -22.70 -25.54
N CYS A 70 28.67 -22.74 -26.75
CA CYS A 70 27.63 -21.79 -27.16
C CYS A 70 26.41 -21.84 -26.24
N LEU A 71 25.97 -23.04 -25.88
CA LEU A 71 24.84 -23.25 -24.97
C LEU A 71 25.11 -22.67 -23.58
N ASN A 72 26.33 -22.84 -23.05
CA ASN A 72 26.73 -22.24 -21.78
C ASN A 72 26.76 -20.71 -21.83
N VAL A 73 27.24 -20.11 -22.93
CA VAL A 73 27.24 -18.66 -23.13
C VAL A 73 25.81 -18.12 -23.24
N LEU A 74 24.93 -18.80 -23.97
CA LEU A 74 23.51 -18.45 -24.08
C LEU A 74 22.82 -18.49 -22.72
N LEU A 75 23.06 -19.55 -21.94
CA LEU A 75 22.50 -19.68 -20.60
C LEU A 75 22.99 -18.56 -19.67
N LEU A 76 24.29 -18.26 -19.70
CA LEU A 76 24.85 -17.13 -18.96
C LEU A 76 24.21 -15.81 -19.37
N SER A 77 24.02 -15.57 -20.67
CA SER A 77 23.36 -14.36 -21.16
C SER A 77 21.92 -14.24 -20.67
N ALA A 78 21.16 -15.33 -20.67
CA ALA A 78 19.81 -15.35 -20.12
C ALA A 78 19.80 -15.07 -18.60
N SER A 79 20.73 -15.68 -17.86
CA SER A 79 20.92 -15.43 -16.43
C SER A 79 21.38 -14.01 -16.11
N MET A 80 22.16 -13.35 -16.98
CA MET A 80 22.56 -11.95 -16.79
C MET A 80 21.36 -11.00 -16.91
N VAL A 81 20.45 -11.23 -17.88
CA VAL A 81 19.24 -10.42 -18.05
C VAL A 81 18.31 -10.56 -16.84
N MET A 82 18.13 -11.79 -16.36
CA MET A 82 17.25 -12.15 -15.24
C MET A 82 18.00 -12.27 -13.90
N ALA A 83 19.14 -11.59 -13.75
CA ALA A 83 19.93 -11.65 -12.54
C ALA A 83 19.11 -11.21 -11.31
N GLY A 84 19.20 -11.96 -10.22
CA GLY A 84 18.52 -11.69 -8.95
C GLY A 84 17.02 -12.05 -8.87
N THR A 85 16.32 -12.30 -9.99
CA THR A 85 14.86 -12.55 -9.97
C THR A 85 14.50 -14.01 -9.62
N GLY A 86 15.42 -14.95 -9.78
CA GLY A 86 15.16 -16.37 -9.55
C GLY A 86 14.20 -17.00 -10.57
N ASN A 87 14.31 -16.66 -11.86
CA ASN A 87 13.42 -17.18 -12.90
C ASN A 87 13.43 -18.72 -12.98
N LEU A 88 12.25 -19.33 -12.86
CA LEU A 88 12.04 -20.77 -12.81
C LEU A 88 12.44 -21.50 -14.11
N GLU A 89 12.24 -20.87 -15.27
CA GLU A 89 12.52 -21.51 -16.56
C GLU A 89 14.02 -21.72 -16.75
N ILE A 90 14.83 -20.71 -16.43
CA ILE A 90 16.29 -20.82 -16.45
C ILE A 90 16.74 -21.86 -15.43
N MET A 91 16.16 -21.88 -14.22
CA MET A 91 16.49 -22.90 -13.21
C MET A 91 16.19 -24.33 -13.70
N ARG A 92 15.05 -24.54 -14.37
CA ARG A 92 14.70 -25.85 -14.96
C ARG A 92 15.71 -26.24 -16.03
N LEU A 93 16.14 -25.28 -16.86
CA LEU A 93 17.16 -25.51 -17.89
C LEU A 93 18.51 -25.87 -17.27
N VAL A 94 18.99 -25.08 -16.29
CA VAL A 94 20.22 -25.38 -15.53
C VAL A 94 20.15 -26.76 -14.90
N ARG A 95 19.02 -27.11 -14.26
CA ARG A 95 18.82 -28.43 -13.65
C ARG A 95 18.90 -29.55 -14.69
N HIS A 96 18.26 -29.39 -15.84
CA HIS A 96 18.32 -30.35 -16.93
C HIS A 96 19.75 -30.56 -17.44
N LEU A 97 20.49 -29.48 -17.70
CA LEU A 97 21.88 -29.57 -18.15
C LEU A 97 22.80 -30.19 -17.10
N ARG A 98 22.55 -29.90 -15.82
CA ARG A 98 23.25 -30.51 -14.67
C ARG A 98 22.93 -31.99 -14.50
N CYS A 99 21.78 -32.48 -14.94
CA CYS A 99 21.47 -33.92 -14.89
C CYS A 99 22.23 -34.74 -15.95
N ARG A 100 22.84 -34.11 -16.96
CA ARG A 100 23.66 -34.80 -17.99
C ARG A 100 25.03 -35.27 -17.47
N ILE A 101 25.32 -35.00 -16.19
CA ILE A 101 26.60 -35.21 -15.54
C ILE A 101 26.67 -36.65 -15.00
N GLY A 102 27.81 -37.33 -15.22
CA GLY A 102 28.08 -38.67 -14.68
C GLY A 102 27.77 -39.82 -15.63
N ILE A 103 27.32 -39.54 -16.86
CA ILE A 103 27.17 -40.57 -17.90
C ILE A 103 28.57 -40.82 -18.49
N PRO A 104 29.12 -42.05 -18.41
CA PRO A 104 30.51 -42.35 -18.82
C PRO A 104 30.80 -42.14 -20.33
N ASN A 105 29.79 -41.81 -21.14
CA ASN A 105 29.91 -41.59 -22.59
C ASN A 105 29.88 -40.10 -23.03
N SER A 106 29.85 -39.12 -22.12
CA SER A 106 29.82 -37.69 -22.49
C SER A 106 31.12 -36.95 -22.17
N ALA A 107 32.21 -37.30 -22.86
CA ALA A 107 33.51 -36.59 -22.83
C ALA A 107 33.47 -35.10 -23.29
N ILE A 108 32.27 -34.54 -23.48
CA ILE A 108 31.98 -33.21 -24.02
C ILE A 108 31.74 -32.21 -22.88
N VAL A 109 31.33 -32.68 -21.70
CA VAL A 109 31.05 -31.83 -20.53
C VAL A 109 32.33 -31.72 -19.70
N THR A 110 32.96 -30.54 -19.71
CA THR A 110 34.23 -30.25 -19.02
C THR A 110 34.01 -29.54 -17.69
N TYR A 111 35.06 -29.38 -16.87
CA TYR A 111 34.99 -28.59 -15.64
C TYR A 111 34.37 -27.19 -15.89
N GLY A 112 34.76 -26.56 -17.00
CA GLY A 112 34.31 -25.24 -17.39
C GLY A 112 32.82 -25.12 -17.71
N SER A 113 32.18 -26.15 -18.27
CA SER A 113 30.72 -26.12 -18.46
C SER A 113 30.00 -26.14 -17.12
N HIS A 114 30.47 -26.92 -16.14
CA HIS A 114 29.92 -26.89 -14.78
C HIS A 114 30.06 -25.51 -14.14
N LEU A 115 31.24 -24.88 -14.28
CA LEU A 115 31.47 -23.53 -13.81
C LEU A 115 30.46 -22.55 -14.43
N ALA A 116 30.23 -22.63 -15.74
CA ALA A 116 29.25 -21.79 -16.44
C ALA A 116 27.80 -22.02 -15.94
N LEU A 117 27.39 -23.28 -15.76
CA LEU A 117 26.06 -23.61 -15.23
C LEU A 117 25.86 -23.07 -13.81
N HIS A 118 26.86 -23.22 -12.94
CA HIS A 118 26.78 -22.77 -11.55
C HIS A 118 26.89 -21.26 -11.40
N THR A 119 27.69 -20.59 -12.23
CA THR A 119 27.72 -19.13 -12.30
C THR A 119 26.39 -18.58 -12.82
N ALA A 120 25.78 -19.20 -13.83
CA ALA A 120 24.44 -18.86 -14.31
C ALA A 120 23.37 -19.03 -13.22
N LEU A 121 23.46 -20.08 -12.40
CA LEU A 121 22.58 -20.29 -11.24
C LEU A 121 22.83 -19.25 -10.14
N GLY A 122 24.09 -18.95 -9.83
CA GLY A 122 24.49 -17.96 -8.84
C GLY A 122 24.03 -16.55 -9.21
N LEU A 123 24.05 -16.20 -10.49
CA LEU A 123 23.51 -14.94 -11.01
C LEU A 123 22.00 -14.81 -10.80
N LEU A 124 21.23 -15.89 -10.93
CA LEU A 124 19.77 -15.86 -10.69
C LEU A 124 19.44 -15.56 -9.23
N PHE A 125 20.27 -16.02 -8.29
CA PHE A 125 20.11 -15.85 -6.84
C PHE A 125 21.18 -14.94 -6.24
N LEU A 126 21.52 -13.88 -6.96
CA LEU A 126 22.59 -12.96 -6.57
C LEU A 126 22.29 -12.31 -5.21
N GLY A 127 23.12 -12.64 -4.22
CA GLY A 127 22.92 -12.30 -2.80
C GLY A 127 21.51 -12.59 -2.29
N GLY A 128 20.95 -13.75 -2.66
CA GLY A 128 19.62 -14.19 -2.22
C GLY A 128 18.46 -13.43 -2.87
N GLY A 129 18.69 -12.75 -3.99
CA GLY A 129 17.69 -11.91 -4.68
C GLY A 129 17.66 -10.46 -4.20
N ARG A 130 18.61 -10.06 -3.36
CA ARG A 130 18.78 -8.65 -2.94
C ARG A 130 19.47 -7.80 -4.01
N TYR A 131 20.35 -8.40 -4.78
CA TYR A 131 21.22 -7.70 -5.71
C TYR A 131 20.94 -8.08 -7.16
N THR A 132 21.31 -7.17 -8.05
CA THR A 132 21.19 -7.28 -9.50
C THR A 132 22.45 -6.77 -10.17
N LEU A 133 22.60 -7.06 -11.46
CA LEU A 133 23.66 -6.48 -12.27
C LEU A 133 23.29 -5.10 -12.78
N SER A 134 24.30 -4.27 -12.95
CA SER A 134 24.19 -2.92 -13.51
C SER A 134 24.83 -2.84 -14.90
N ASN A 135 24.36 -1.88 -15.70
CA ASN A 135 24.75 -1.69 -17.09
C ASN A 135 25.64 -0.44 -17.29
N SER A 136 26.31 0.04 -16.24
CA SER A 136 27.29 1.13 -16.37
C SER A 136 28.48 0.66 -17.23
N PRO A 137 29.16 1.53 -17.98
CA PRO A 137 30.25 1.11 -18.87
C PRO A 137 31.40 0.42 -18.11
N ALA A 138 31.70 0.87 -16.88
CA ALA A 138 32.69 0.24 -16.01
C ALA A 138 32.25 -1.16 -15.57
N ASN A 139 30.96 -1.32 -15.23
CA ASN A 139 30.40 -2.59 -14.78
C ASN A 139 30.27 -3.58 -15.95
N VAL A 140 29.94 -3.11 -17.15
CA VAL A 140 29.97 -3.92 -18.38
C VAL A 140 31.40 -4.41 -18.68
N ALA A 141 32.43 -3.56 -18.52
CA ALA A 141 33.82 -4.01 -18.66
C ALA A 141 34.17 -5.11 -17.64
N ALA A 142 33.73 -4.96 -16.38
CA ALA A 142 33.90 -5.99 -15.36
C ALA A 142 33.18 -7.30 -15.71
N LEU A 143 31.96 -7.22 -16.26
CA LEU A 143 31.18 -8.37 -16.71
C LEU A 143 31.81 -9.09 -17.91
N ILE A 144 32.39 -8.35 -18.86
CA ILE A 144 33.12 -8.94 -20.00
C ILE A 144 34.32 -9.75 -19.49
N CYS A 145 35.08 -9.19 -18.54
CA CYS A 145 36.17 -9.89 -17.89
C CYS A 145 35.66 -11.13 -17.13
N ALA A 146 34.58 -11.03 -16.36
CA ALA A 146 34.06 -12.16 -15.59
C ALA A 146 33.44 -13.27 -16.46
N PHE A 147 32.74 -12.92 -17.53
CA PHE A 147 31.99 -13.85 -18.37
C PHE A 147 32.63 -14.12 -19.72
N TYR A 148 33.96 -13.96 -19.82
CA TYR A 148 34.69 -14.26 -21.04
C TYR A 148 34.37 -15.69 -21.55
N PRO A 149 33.96 -15.86 -22.83
CA PRO A 149 33.35 -17.09 -23.35
C PRO A 149 34.33 -18.25 -23.63
N LYS A 150 35.42 -18.36 -22.87
CA LYS A 150 36.36 -19.49 -22.87
C LYS A 150 36.43 -20.11 -21.47
N PHE A 151 35.89 -21.30 -21.32
CA PHE A 151 35.84 -22.01 -20.04
C PHE A 151 37.00 -23.00 -19.91
N PRO A 152 37.55 -23.19 -18.68
CA PRO A 152 38.67 -24.10 -18.43
C PRO A 152 38.27 -25.57 -18.66
N THR A 153 39.22 -26.40 -19.07
CA THR A 153 38.95 -27.83 -19.32
C THR A 153 39.00 -28.65 -18.03
N HIS A 154 39.98 -28.35 -17.18
CA HIS A 154 40.20 -28.97 -15.88
C HIS A 154 40.21 -27.91 -14.75
N SER A 155 40.10 -28.34 -13.49
CA SER A 155 40.10 -27.45 -12.33
C SER A 155 41.42 -26.68 -12.19
N ASN A 156 42.55 -27.37 -12.37
CA ASN A 156 43.91 -26.80 -12.25
C ASN A 156 44.41 -26.16 -13.55
N ASP A 157 43.52 -25.94 -14.52
CA ASP A 157 43.84 -25.30 -15.79
C ASP A 157 43.96 -23.77 -15.59
N ASN A 158 45.02 -23.37 -14.89
CA ASN A 158 45.42 -21.99 -14.61
C ASN A 158 46.73 -21.63 -15.34
N ARG A 159 47.15 -22.43 -16.34
CA ARG A 159 48.46 -22.25 -16.98
C ARG A 159 48.56 -20.83 -17.56
N SER A 160 49.45 -20.08 -16.92
CA SER A 160 49.76 -18.70 -17.20
C SER A 160 50.49 -18.56 -18.53
N VAL A 161 50.07 -17.56 -19.30
CA VAL A 161 50.85 -16.49 -19.96
C VAL A 161 52.39 -16.63 -19.90
N LEU A 162 52.95 -17.73 -20.39
CA LEU A 162 54.39 -17.84 -20.69
C LEU A 162 54.66 -18.52 -22.04
N ALA A 163 53.62 -18.88 -22.78
CA ALA A 163 53.71 -19.11 -24.21
C ALA A 163 52.84 -18.03 -24.89
N TRP A 164 53.37 -17.37 -25.91
CA TRP A 164 52.73 -16.33 -26.71
C TRP A 164 51.48 -16.79 -27.50
N ASN A 165 50.79 -17.84 -27.05
CA ASN A 165 49.49 -18.29 -27.55
C ASN A 165 48.41 -17.94 -26.53
N LEU A 166 47.50 -17.07 -26.97
CA LEU A 166 46.47 -16.34 -26.23
C LEU A 166 45.31 -17.25 -25.76
N GLU A 167 45.57 -18.41 -25.18
CA GLU A 167 44.56 -19.48 -25.05
C GLU A 167 43.85 -19.57 -23.69
N TYR A 168 44.27 -18.86 -22.65
CA TYR A 168 43.76 -19.11 -21.29
C TYR A 168 43.33 -17.85 -20.51
N HIS A 169 42.12 -17.92 -19.96
CA HIS A 169 41.51 -16.88 -19.12
C HIS A 169 41.78 -17.17 -17.63
N PHE A 170 42.32 -16.20 -16.90
CA PHE A 170 42.65 -16.37 -15.48
C PHE A 170 41.37 -16.57 -14.63
N GLN A 171 41.27 -17.71 -13.93
CA GLN A 171 40.06 -18.10 -13.21
C GLN A 171 39.63 -17.07 -12.15
N ALA A 172 40.54 -16.30 -11.54
CA ALA A 172 40.15 -15.31 -10.54
C ALA A 172 39.32 -14.15 -11.12
N PHE A 173 39.49 -13.82 -12.42
CA PHE A 173 38.69 -12.78 -13.07
C PHE A 173 37.22 -13.15 -13.18
N ARG A 174 36.87 -14.44 -13.04
CA ARG A 174 35.48 -14.89 -12.94
C ARG A 174 34.74 -14.29 -11.75
N HIS A 175 35.43 -13.83 -10.70
CA HIS A 175 34.80 -13.18 -9.55
C HIS A 175 34.63 -11.66 -9.72
N LEU A 176 35.12 -11.07 -10.82
CA LEU A 176 35.04 -9.64 -11.06
C LEU A 176 33.59 -9.15 -11.28
N TYR A 177 32.64 -10.07 -11.51
CA TYR A 177 31.22 -9.72 -11.60
C TYR A 177 30.72 -9.02 -10.34
N VAL A 178 31.36 -9.22 -9.18
CA VAL A 178 31.03 -8.58 -7.89
C VAL A 178 31.06 -7.06 -8.00
N LEU A 179 31.93 -6.48 -8.83
CA LEU A 179 32.00 -5.03 -9.05
C LEU A 179 30.76 -4.48 -9.76
N ALA A 180 30.08 -5.31 -10.56
CA ALA A 180 28.88 -4.94 -11.29
C ALA A 180 27.58 -5.12 -10.47
N VAL A 181 27.69 -5.63 -9.24
CA VAL A 181 26.54 -5.97 -8.38
C VAL A 181 26.05 -4.75 -7.62
N GLU A 182 24.76 -4.45 -7.74
CA GLU A 182 24.11 -3.34 -7.06
C GLU A 182 22.85 -3.80 -6.30
N PRO A 183 22.57 -3.25 -5.10
CA PRO A 183 21.35 -3.55 -4.36
C PRO A 183 20.16 -2.78 -4.97
N ARG A 184 19.17 -3.49 -5.49
CA ARG A 184 17.96 -2.89 -6.10
C ARG A 184 16.64 -3.47 -5.57
N LEU A 185 16.72 -4.30 -4.54
CA LEU A 185 15.54 -4.89 -3.91
C LEU A 185 14.80 -3.87 -3.05
N VAL A 186 13.51 -3.71 -3.32
CA VAL A 186 12.60 -2.92 -2.51
C VAL A 186 11.64 -3.84 -1.76
N ILE A 187 11.57 -3.63 -0.45
CA ILE A 187 10.77 -4.40 0.49
C ILE A 187 9.77 -3.46 1.16
N PRO A 188 8.47 -3.54 0.84
CA PRO A 188 7.47 -2.77 1.57
C PRO A 188 7.29 -3.36 2.97
N LYS A 189 7.33 -2.51 3.99
CA LYS A 189 7.16 -2.86 5.40
C LYS A 189 6.00 -2.06 5.97
N ASP A 190 5.05 -2.74 6.58
CA ASP A 190 3.93 -2.05 7.21
C ASP A 190 4.40 -1.34 8.49
N VAL A 191 3.96 -0.09 8.67
CA VAL A 191 4.39 0.78 9.79
C VAL A 191 3.84 0.28 11.12
N ILE A 192 2.60 -0.19 11.15
CA ILE A 192 1.92 -0.59 12.40
C ILE A 192 2.42 -1.96 12.84
N SER A 193 2.37 -2.95 11.95
CA SER A 193 2.78 -4.32 12.31
C SER A 193 4.29 -4.53 12.34
N GLY A 194 5.06 -3.64 11.70
CA GLY A 194 6.50 -3.82 11.52
C GLY A 194 6.88 -5.04 10.68
N LYS A 195 5.92 -5.68 10.00
CA LYS A 195 6.15 -6.88 9.18
C LYS A 195 6.30 -6.50 7.71
N ILE A 196 7.01 -7.35 6.97
CA ILE A 196 7.12 -7.23 5.51
C ILE A 196 5.74 -7.49 4.90
N CYS A 197 5.36 -6.68 3.92
CA CYS A 197 4.09 -6.78 3.23
C CYS A 197 4.30 -6.82 1.72
N TYR A 198 3.27 -7.27 1.01
CA TYR A 198 3.22 -7.17 -0.45
C TYR A 198 2.54 -5.88 -0.83
N ALA A 199 3.12 -5.13 -1.76
CA ALA A 199 2.53 -3.91 -2.29
C ALA A 199 2.88 -3.76 -3.77
N ALA A 200 1.97 -3.23 -4.58
CA ALA A 200 2.27 -2.88 -5.96
C ALA A 200 3.18 -1.64 -6.03
N LEU A 201 4.22 -1.74 -6.84
CA LEU A 201 5.17 -0.68 -7.17
C LEU A 201 4.91 -0.24 -8.61
N ARG A 202 4.58 1.03 -8.81
CA ARG A 202 4.48 1.66 -10.12
C ARG A 202 5.76 2.45 -10.40
N LEU A 203 6.46 2.05 -11.45
CA LEU A 203 7.73 2.61 -11.87
C LEU A 203 7.53 3.38 -13.18
N VAL A 204 7.97 4.63 -13.22
CA VAL A 204 7.91 5.46 -14.44
C VAL A 204 9.33 5.62 -14.96
N LYS A 205 9.61 5.05 -16.14
CA LYS A 205 10.89 5.21 -16.86
C LYS A 205 11.02 6.63 -17.43
N LEU A 206 12.24 7.04 -17.74
CA LEU A 206 12.50 8.31 -18.45
C LEU A 206 11.79 8.37 -19.81
N ASP A 207 11.67 7.22 -20.49
CA ASP A 207 10.97 7.07 -21.77
C ASP A 207 9.44 7.26 -21.67
N GLY A 208 8.90 7.48 -20.46
CA GLY A 208 7.47 7.62 -20.20
C GLY A 208 6.72 6.29 -20.05
N LYS A 209 7.36 5.15 -20.29
CA LYS A 209 6.78 3.82 -20.06
C LYS A 209 6.56 3.56 -18.56
N GLU A 210 5.34 3.15 -18.20
CA GLU A 210 5.00 2.72 -16.84
C GLU A 210 5.14 1.20 -16.71
N LEU A 211 5.76 0.74 -15.62
CA LEU A 211 5.93 -0.67 -15.28
C LEU A 211 5.38 -0.91 -13.88
N THR A 212 4.54 -1.93 -13.73
CA THR A 212 4.00 -2.35 -12.44
C THR A 212 4.71 -3.61 -11.97
N VAL A 213 5.42 -3.51 -10.84
CA VAL A 213 6.13 -4.62 -10.20
C VAL A 213 5.48 -4.91 -8.85
N LYS A 214 5.29 -6.18 -8.50
CA LYS A 214 4.83 -6.52 -7.13
C LYS A 214 6.04 -6.54 -6.19
N GLY A 215 5.99 -5.74 -5.14
CA GLY A 215 6.95 -5.76 -4.03
C GLY A 215 6.60 -6.84 -3.00
N PRO A 216 7.57 -7.47 -2.31
CA PRO A 216 9.02 -7.30 -2.42
C PRO A 216 9.56 -7.68 -3.80
N GLY A 217 10.35 -6.80 -4.41
CA GLY A 217 10.74 -6.97 -5.81
C GLY A 217 11.90 -6.08 -6.22
N LEU A 218 12.57 -6.48 -7.30
CA LEU A 218 13.71 -5.77 -7.86
C LEU A 218 13.23 -4.63 -8.76
N ILE A 219 13.88 -3.48 -8.60
CA ILE A 219 13.67 -2.31 -9.45
C ILE A 219 14.75 -2.32 -10.55
N PRO A 220 14.42 -1.93 -11.80
CA PRO A 220 15.39 -1.73 -12.86
C PRO A 220 16.38 -0.61 -12.52
N ASP A 221 17.32 -0.34 -13.42
CA ASP A 221 18.38 0.63 -13.16
C ASP A 221 17.85 2.00 -12.71
N VAL A 222 18.40 2.50 -11.61
CA VAL A 222 17.96 3.74 -10.94
C VAL A 222 18.09 4.93 -11.91
N ASN A 223 19.11 4.95 -12.75
CA ASN A 223 19.32 6.03 -13.71
C ASN A 223 18.28 6.06 -14.83
N SER A 224 17.68 4.91 -15.15
CA SER A 224 16.63 4.78 -16.18
C SER A 224 15.25 5.27 -15.70
N LEU A 225 15.09 5.51 -14.39
CA LEU A 225 13.82 5.84 -13.77
C LEU A 225 13.65 7.35 -13.54
N ARG A 226 12.40 7.80 -13.66
CA ARG A 226 11.94 9.16 -13.36
C ARG A 226 11.25 9.23 -12.00
N LYS A 227 10.36 8.27 -11.73
CA LYS A 227 9.58 8.18 -10.50
C LYS A 227 9.42 6.73 -10.06
N VAL A 228 9.49 6.50 -8.75
CA VAL A 228 9.20 5.22 -8.11
C VAL A 228 8.06 5.46 -7.13
N ILE A 229 6.94 4.77 -7.33
CA ILE A 229 5.74 4.95 -6.53
C ILE A 229 5.36 3.60 -5.94
N VAL A 230 5.24 3.51 -4.62
CA VAL A 230 4.44 2.43 -4.03
C VAL A 230 3.00 2.84 -4.25
N ASP A 231 2.32 2.21 -5.19
CA ASP A 231 0.94 2.53 -5.50
C ASP A 231 0.10 1.26 -5.46
N ASP A 232 -0.65 1.15 -4.39
CA ASP A 232 -1.56 0.05 -4.17
C ASP A 232 -2.91 0.58 -3.69
N LYS A 233 -3.97 -0.16 -3.99
CA LYS A 233 -5.32 0.15 -3.50
C LYS A 233 -5.39 0.02 -1.97
N ARG A 234 -4.58 -0.88 -1.39
CA ARG A 234 -4.62 -1.23 0.04
C ARG A 234 -3.70 -0.41 0.93
N TYR A 235 -2.68 0.21 0.34
CA TYR A 235 -1.68 1.00 1.05
C TYR A 235 -1.76 2.46 0.62
N TRP A 236 -1.28 3.35 1.48
CA TRP A 236 -1.11 4.76 1.14
C TRP A 236 0.09 4.93 0.21
N PRO A 237 -0.04 5.73 -0.87
CA PRO A 237 1.01 5.81 -1.86
C PRO A 237 2.23 6.57 -1.34
N VAL A 238 3.41 6.04 -1.63
CA VAL A 238 4.70 6.68 -1.31
C VAL A 238 5.42 6.99 -2.61
N VAL A 239 5.69 8.27 -2.87
CA VAL A 239 6.24 8.75 -4.14
C VAL A 239 7.69 9.20 -3.95
N PHE A 240 8.59 8.64 -4.76
CA PHE A 240 9.96 9.11 -4.93
C PHE A 240 10.13 9.67 -6.34
N GLU A 241 10.44 10.97 -6.43
CA GLU A 241 10.68 11.66 -7.69
C GLU A 241 12.13 12.12 -7.80
N ARG A 242 12.68 12.04 -9.01
CA ARG A 242 14.03 12.54 -9.32
C ARG A 242 14.08 14.06 -9.12
N GLY A 243 15.04 14.52 -8.33
CA GLY A 243 15.22 15.94 -7.97
C GLY A 243 14.56 16.39 -6.66
N ARG A 244 13.68 15.58 -6.04
CA ARG A 244 13.08 15.90 -4.74
C ARG A 244 13.60 15.01 -3.62
N ASN A 245 13.31 13.70 -3.69
CA ASN A 245 13.59 12.74 -2.61
C ASN A 245 14.48 11.58 -3.08
N TRP A 246 15.18 11.73 -4.20
CA TRP A 246 15.93 10.65 -4.82
C TRP A 246 17.09 10.13 -3.97
N ASP A 247 17.79 11.03 -3.27
CA ASP A 247 18.90 10.65 -2.39
C ASP A 247 18.44 9.77 -1.22
N ARG A 248 17.20 9.95 -0.76
CA ARG A 248 16.60 9.10 0.27
C ARG A 248 16.37 7.69 -0.25
N LEU A 249 15.92 7.55 -1.50
CA LEU A 249 15.75 6.24 -2.14
C LEU A 249 17.10 5.52 -2.28
N ASN A 250 18.14 6.21 -2.74
CA ASN A 250 19.49 5.64 -2.86
C ASN A 250 20.02 5.17 -1.50
N LYS A 251 19.84 5.96 -0.43
CA LYS A 251 20.21 5.57 0.95
C LYS A 251 19.41 4.37 1.45
N ILE A 252 18.12 4.29 1.12
CA ILE A 252 17.28 3.14 1.49
C ILE A 252 17.80 1.88 0.80
N LEU A 253 18.04 1.94 -0.52
CA LEU A 253 18.53 0.82 -1.30
C LEU A 253 19.90 0.33 -0.83
N SER A 254 20.83 1.24 -0.50
CA SER A 254 22.15 0.87 0.00
C SER A 254 22.12 0.20 1.37
N THR A 255 21.15 0.57 2.23
CA THR A 255 21.13 0.13 3.64
C THR A 255 20.28 -1.12 3.84
N THR A 256 18.95 -1.00 3.76
CA THR A 256 18.01 -2.07 4.12
C THR A 256 17.09 -2.47 2.97
N GLY A 257 16.85 -1.57 2.02
CA GLY A 257 15.85 -1.74 0.95
C GLY A 257 14.41 -1.65 1.44
N CYS A 258 14.18 -1.29 2.72
CA CYS A 258 12.84 -1.27 3.31
C CYS A 258 12.15 0.08 3.09
N ILE A 259 10.93 0.05 2.57
CA ILE A 259 10.06 1.23 2.44
C ILE A 259 8.88 1.04 3.39
N GLU A 260 8.71 1.99 4.31
CA GLU A 260 7.61 1.98 5.25
C GLU A 260 6.32 2.46 4.55
N VAL A 261 5.29 1.64 4.62
CA VAL A 261 3.98 1.89 4.00
C VAL A 261 2.90 1.76 5.06
N LYS A 262 1.91 2.66 5.01
CA LYS A 262 0.75 2.59 5.91
C LYS A 262 -0.40 1.92 5.18
N GLN A 263 -1.01 0.90 5.80
CA GLN A 263 -2.23 0.28 5.29
C GLN A 263 -3.42 1.26 5.40
N ARG A 264 -4.32 1.25 4.42
CA ARG A 264 -5.58 2.01 4.48
C ARG A 264 -6.57 1.31 5.41
N ALA A 265 -7.40 2.05 6.14
CA ALA A 265 -8.45 1.42 6.95
C ALA A 265 -9.43 0.62 6.08
N GLY A 266 -10.00 -0.44 6.68
CA GLY A 266 -10.92 -1.36 6.01
C GLY A 266 -10.26 -2.32 5.02
N CYS A 267 -9.00 -2.11 4.64
CA CYS A 267 -8.26 -3.06 3.80
C CYS A 267 -7.54 -4.08 4.68
N LEU A 268 -7.37 -5.31 4.18
CA LEU A 268 -6.54 -6.34 4.81
C LEU A 268 -5.23 -6.54 4.04
N SER A 269 -4.18 -6.99 4.72
CA SER A 269 -2.91 -7.30 4.06
C SER A 269 -3.09 -8.47 3.07
N TYR A 270 -2.28 -8.50 2.01
CA TYR A 270 -2.32 -9.57 1.00
C TYR A 270 -2.05 -10.97 1.55
N LEU A 271 -1.41 -11.06 2.73
CA LEU A 271 -1.20 -12.33 3.42
C LEU A 271 -2.51 -12.92 3.96
N LYS A 272 -3.42 -12.07 4.46
CA LYS A 272 -4.71 -12.48 5.00
C LYS A 272 -5.76 -12.60 3.90
N ASP A 273 -5.82 -11.61 3.00
CA ASP A 273 -6.78 -11.54 1.92
C ASP A 273 -6.07 -11.48 0.57
N LYS A 274 -5.73 -12.65 -0.02
CA LYS A 274 -4.94 -12.71 -1.26
C LYS A 274 -5.65 -12.04 -2.44
N PHE A 275 -6.94 -12.29 -2.59
CA PHE A 275 -7.73 -11.82 -3.73
C PHE A 275 -8.34 -10.43 -3.50
N GLY A 276 -8.52 -10.02 -2.24
CA GLY A 276 -9.05 -8.70 -1.92
C GLY A 276 -10.56 -8.67 -1.77
N TYR A 277 -11.27 -9.81 -1.72
CA TYR A 277 -12.73 -9.79 -1.69
C TYR A 277 -13.29 -9.12 -0.44
N GLN A 278 -12.67 -9.37 0.72
CA GLN A 278 -13.06 -8.73 1.98
C GLN A 278 -12.70 -7.25 1.95
N SER A 279 -11.53 -6.93 1.39
CA SER A 279 -11.07 -5.55 1.24
C SER A 279 -11.91 -4.74 0.23
N ASP A 280 -12.40 -5.37 -0.84
CA ASP A 280 -13.26 -4.75 -1.85
C ASP A 280 -14.68 -4.56 -1.32
N LEU A 281 -15.20 -5.51 -0.54
CA LEU A 281 -16.46 -5.35 0.20
C LEU A 281 -16.36 -4.18 1.19
N ALA A 282 -15.26 -4.12 1.95
CA ALA A 282 -14.99 -2.99 2.83
C ALA A 282 -14.99 -1.68 2.04
N ARG A 283 -14.39 -1.68 0.84
CA ARG A 283 -14.29 -0.50 0.01
C ARG A 283 -15.64 -0.01 -0.52
N THR A 284 -16.53 -0.92 -0.92
CA THR A 284 -17.90 -0.55 -1.28
C THR A 284 -18.61 0.16 -0.14
N LEU A 285 -18.34 -0.24 1.10
CA LEU A 285 -18.87 0.42 2.30
C LEU A 285 -18.16 1.76 2.57
N THR A 286 -16.84 1.86 2.40
CA THR A 286 -16.10 3.14 2.54
C THR A 286 -16.53 4.23 1.56
N ASN A 287 -16.97 3.82 0.36
CA ASN A 287 -17.49 4.75 -0.65
C ASN A 287 -18.97 5.07 -0.44
N SER A 288 -19.69 4.27 0.33
CA SER A 288 -21.09 4.53 0.63
C SER A 288 -21.20 5.75 1.54
N THR A 289 -22.09 6.68 1.19
CA THR A 289 -22.42 7.83 2.03
C THR A 289 -23.44 7.48 3.11
N ILE A 290 -24.01 6.29 3.04
CA ILE A 290 -25.14 5.83 3.85
C ILE A 290 -24.58 4.95 4.97
N VAL A 291 -24.83 5.34 6.22
CA VAL A 291 -24.51 4.53 7.39
C VAL A 291 -25.70 3.60 7.65
N PRO A 292 -25.51 2.27 7.76
CA PRO A 292 -26.59 1.37 8.16
C PRO A 292 -27.09 1.75 9.56
N TRP A 293 -28.41 1.70 9.76
CA TRP A 293 -29.06 2.11 11.02
C TRP A 293 -28.71 1.21 12.21
N ASP A 294 -28.38 -0.07 11.94
CA ASP A 294 -27.94 -1.03 12.94
C ASP A 294 -26.79 -1.90 12.39
N PRO A 295 -25.53 -1.43 12.46
CA PRO A 295 -24.38 -2.21 12.04
C PRO A 295 -24.07 -3.30 13.07
N SER A 296 -23.92 -4.53 12.62
CA SER A 296 -23.42 -5.60 13.48
C SER A 296 -21.96 -5.33 13.90
N PHE A 297 -21.66 -5.49 15.18
CA PHE A 297 -20.31 -5.33 15.72
C PHE A 297 -19.29 -6.28 15.05
N SER A 298 -19.75 -7.47 14.63
CA SER A 298 -18.95 -8.45 13.90
C SER A 298 -18.42 -7.90 12.57
N SER A 299 -19.20 -7.04 11.91
CA SER A 299 -18.76 -6.36 10.70
C SER A 299 -17.58 -5.43 11.00
N ILE A 300 -17.62 -4.66 12.09
CA ILE A 300 -16.55 -3.73 12.48
C ILE A 300 -15.24 -4.47 12.78
N ILE A 301 -15.33 -5.61 13.47
CA ILE A 301 -14.15 -6.45 13.80
C ILE A 301 -13.51 -7.04 12.53
N GLN A 302 -14.30 -7.39 11.53
CA GLN A 302 -13.80 -7.87 10.24
C GLN A 302 -13.10 -6.75 9.44
N PHE A 303 -13.56 -5.50 9.57
CA PHE A 303 -13.00 -4.36 8.85
C PHE A 303 -11.73 -3.78 9.48
N SER A 304 -11.61 -3.81 10.81
CA SER A 304 -10.45 -3.25 11.48
C SER A 304 -9.31 -4.25 11.60
N SER A 305 -8.09 -3.83 11.28
CA SER A 305 -6.86 -4.52 11.69
C SER A 305 -6.37 -4.07 13.06
N ASP A 306 -6.88 -2.95 13.56
CA ASP A 306 -6.35 -2.29 14.75
C ASP A 306 -6.89 -2.96 16.01
N GLU A 307 -5.98 -3.37 16.87
CA GLU A 307 -6.29 -4.13 18.08
C GLU A 307 -7.12 -3.32 19.08
N SER A 308 -6.85 -2.01 19.19
CA SER A 308 -7.61 -1.12 20.06
C SER A 308 -9.09 -1.00 19.67
N VAL A 309 -9.38 -0.94 18.36
CA VAL A 309 -10.76 -0.88 17.85
C VAL A 309 -11.46 -2.21 18.09
N LYS A 310 -10.76 -3.34 17.91
CA LYS A 310 -11.33 -4.67 18.20
C LYS A 310 -11.65 -4.84 19.67
N GLN A 311 -10.71 -4.48 20.54
CA GLN A 311 -10.93 -4.48 21.99
C GLN A 311 -12.10 -3.58 22.35
N PHE A 312 -12.18 -2.37 21.80
CA PHE A 312 -13.32 -1.48 22.03
C PHE A 312 -14.65 -2.10 21.60
N CYS A 313 -14.72 -2.72 20.41
CA CYS A 313 -15.93 -3.40 19.95
C CYS A 313 -16.30 -4.59 20.85
N GLU A 314 -15.33 -5.38 21.28
CA GLU A 314 -15.54 -6.57 22.12
C GLU A 314 -15.92 -6.20 23.56
N THR A 315 -15.40 -5.09 24.12
CA THR A 315 -15.67 -4.71 25.51
C THR A 315 -16.85 -3.75 25.65
N VAL A 316 -17.03 -2.81 24.72
CA VAL A 316 -18.01 -1.72 24.85
C VAL A 316 -19.26 -1.97 24.00
N LEU A 317 -19.09 -2.49 22.78
CA LEU A 317 -20.22 -2.66 21.84
C LEU A 317 -20.89 -4.05 21.95
N HIS A 318 -20.20 -5.04 22.53
CA HIS A 318 -20.77 -6.37 22.78
C HIS A 318 -21.71 -6.35 23.99
N PHE A 319 -22.89 -5.75 23.82
CA PHE A 319 -23.89 -5.65 24.88
C PHE A 319 -24.93 -6.77 24.74
N GLU A 320 -24.61 -7.97 25.24
CA GLU A 320 -25.56 -9.09 25.35
C GLU A 320 -26.29 -9.04 26.69
N ASN A 321 -27.16 -8.06 26.91
CA ASN A 321 -28.05 -8.06 28.07
C ASN A 321 -29.52 -7.96 27.62
N ALA A 322 -30.25 -9.07 27.78
CA ALA A 322 -31.69 -9.16 27.53
C ALA A 322 -32.55 -8.25 28.45
N ASN A 323 -31.96 -7.68 29.50
CA ASN A 323 -32.62 -6.83 30.50
C ASN A 323 -32.22 -5.34 30.40
N ALA A 324 -31.68 -4.91 29.27
CA ALA A 324 -31.17 -3.54 29.10
C ALA A 324 -32.30 -2.48 29.09
N ASN A 325 -32.05 -1.33 29.71
CA ASN A 325 -32.95 -0.19 29.62
C ASN A 325 -33.08 0.27 28.16
N PRO A 326 -34.26 0.70 27.70
CA PRO A 326 -34.46 1.17 26.32
C PRO A 326 -33.61 2.40 25.96
N SER A 327 -33.20 3.19 26.96
CA SER A 327 -32.25 4.30 26.80
C SER A 327 -30.81 3.83 26.55
N GLU A 328 -30.37 2.78 27.24
CA GLU A 328 -29.03 2.20 27.07
C GLU A 328 -28.90 1.52 25.70
N GLN A 329 -29.95 0.84 25.22
CA GLN A 329 -29.96 0.25 23.89
C GLN A 329 -29.81 1.30 22.78
N LYS A 330 -30.55 2.42 22.89
CA LYS A 330 -30.42 3.56 21.96
C LYS A 330 -29.01 4.18 21.99
N PHE A 331 -28.41 4.25 23.17
CA PHE A 331 -27.06 4.77 23.34
C PHE A 331 -26.01 3.87 22.69
N VAL A 332 -26.07 2.57 22.93
CA VAL A 332 -25.18 1.58 22.30
C VAL A 332 -25.34 1.64 20.79
N GLN A 333 -26.57 1.78 20.28
CA GLN A 333 -26.83 1.93 18.85
C GLN A 333 -26.21 3.21 18.25
N LEU A 334 -26.26 4.34 18.96
CA LEU A 334 -25.61 5.56 18.48
C LEU A 334 -24.07 5.43 18.49
N LEU A 335 -23.53 4.72 19.48
CA LEU A 335 -22.09 4.40 19.52
C LEU A 335 -21.68 3.43 18.42
N THR A 336 -22.45 2.38 18.14
CA THR A 336 -22.12 1.40 17.08
C THR A 336 -22.15 2.06 15.71
N THR A 337 -23.16 2.89 15.43
CA THR A 337 -23.26 3.65 14.17
C THR A 337 -22.11 4.65 14.01
N SER A 338 -21.75 5.38 15.08
CA SER A 338 -20.59 6.28 15.09
C SER A 338 -19.26 5.53 14.89
N ALA A 339 -19.05 4.45 15.64
CA ALA A 339 -17.85 3.63 15.53
C ALA A 339 -17.73 3.01 14.15
N TYR A 340 -18.84 2.54 13.56
CA TYR A 340 -18.87 2.05 12.20
C TYR A 340 -18.45 3.13 11.20
N ASP A 341 -19.04 4.33 11.25
CA ASP A 341 -18.68 5.42 10.33
C ASP A 341 -17.21 5.86 10.48
N ALA A 342 -16.72 5.91 11.73
CA ALA A 342 -15.34 6.27 12.03
C ALA A 342 -14.33 5.25 11.50
N VAL A 343 -14.61 3.95 11.64
CA VAL A 343 -13.73 2.87 11.14
C VAL A 343 -13.76 2.81 9.61
N VAL A 344 -14.95 2.95 9.02
CA VAL A 344 -15.14 2.91 7.56
C VAL A 344 -14.45 4.08 6.85
N LYS A 345 -14.41 5.27 7.46
CA LYS A 345 -13.77 6.47 6.87
C LYS A 345 -12.32 6.70 7.29
N ASP A 346 -11.67 5.76 7.98
CA ASP A 346 -10.31 5.92 8.53
C ASP A 346 -10.16 7.13 9.48
N LYS A 347 -11.20 7.40 10.29
CA LYS A 347 -11.29 8.54 11.21
C LYS A 347 -11.44 8.09 12.66
N HIS A 348 -10.53 7.25 13.14
CA HIS A 348 -10.55 6.70 14.50
C HIS A 348 -10.66 7.75 15.62
N MET A 349 -10.10 8.95 15.41
CA MET A 349 -10.21 10.07 16.37
C MET A 349 -11.65 10.50 16.65
N VAL A 350 -12.58 10.25 15.72
CA VAL A 350 -14.00 10.62 15.87
C VAL A 350 -14.66 9.80 16.96
N ILE A 351 -14.23 8.56 17.20
CA ILE A 351 -14.82 7.69 18.23
C ILE A 351 -14.72 8.36 19.61
N ALA A 352 -13.52 8.82 19.99
CA ALA A 352 -13.28 9.50 21.26
C ALA A 352 -14.12 10.80 21.39
N ILE A 353 -14.23 11.58 20.31
CA ILE A 353 -15.06 12.79 20.28
C ILE A 353 -16.52 12.42 20.50
N THR A 354 -17.04 11.43 19.77
CA THR A 354 -18.45 11.04 19.92
C THR A 354 -18.77 10.47 21.30
N ILE A 355 -17.85 9.71 21.91
CA ILE A 355 -17.99 9.27 23.31
C ILE A 355 -18.08 10.47 24.24
N SER A 356 -17.23 11.49 24.08
CA SER A 356 -17.29 12.69 24.93
C SER A 356 -18.59 13.47 24.76
N LEU A 357 -19.11 13.59 23.53
CA LEU A 357 -20.39 14.26 23.25
C LEU A 357 -21.57 13.50 23.86
N LEU A 358 -21.55 12.18 23.71
CA LEU A 358 -22.52 11.27 24.27
C LEU A 358 -22.52 11.26 25.80
N GLN A 359 -21.35 11.31 26.44
CA GLN A 359 -21.22 11.46 27.89
C GLN A 359 -21.88 12.75 28.39
N ILE A 360 -21.76 13.86 27.65
CA ILE A 360 -22.43 15.12 28.02
C ILE A 360 -23.95 14.98 27.96
N ILE A 361 -24.49 14.24 26.98
CA ILE A 361 -25.94 14.01 26.83
C ILE A 361 -26.47 13.08 27.93
N LEU A 362 -25.75 12.01 28.27
CA LEU A 362 -26.12 11.10 29.36
C LEU A 362 -26.06 11.77 30.73
N ASN A 363 -25.02 12.54 31.00
CA ASN A 363 -24.84 13.21 32.28
C ASN A 363 -25.76 14.41 32.49
N PHE A 364 -26.55 14.80 31.48
CA PHE A 364 -27.48 15.93 31.56
C PHE A 364 -28.42 15.85 32.78
N ASP A 365 -28.83 14.64 33.16
CA ASP A 365 -29.81 14.43 34.24
C ASP A 365 -29.13 14.44 35.63
N CYS A 366 -27.83 14.11 35.71
CA CYS A 366 -27.09 13.92 36.97
C CYS A 366 -26.13 15.08 37.30
N GLN A 367 -25.49 15.68 36.29
CA GLN A 367 -24.49 16.74 36.42
C GLN A 367 -24.57 17.71 35.24
N LEU A 368 -25.14 18.89 35.48
CA LEU A 368 -25.29 19.93 34.46
C LEU A 368 -23.98 20.72 34.33
N ASN A 369 -23.22 20.46 33.26
CA ASN A 369 -22.04 21.24 32.89
C ASN A 369 -22.35 22.16 31.70
N THR A 370 -22.46 23.46 31.95
CA THR A 370 -22.75 24.48 30.92
C THR A 370 -21.66 24.54 29.85
N LEU A 371 -20.40 24.25 30.18
CA LEU A 371 -19.30 24.26 29.22
C LEU A 371 -19.42 23.12 28.20
N GLY A 372 -19.88 21.94 28.63
CA GLY A 372 -20.15 20.82 27.73
C GLY A 372 -21.29 21.12 26.74
N LEU A 373 -22.31 21.85 27.18
CA LEU A 373 -23.40 22.32 26.30
C LEU A 373 -22.92 23.34 25.28
N TRP A 374 -22.04 24.26 25.66
CA TRP A 374 -21.37 25.16 24.72
C TRP A 374 -20.57 24.40 23.66
N GLN A 375 -19.82 23.37 24.06
CA GLN A 375 -19.07 22.54 23.12
C GLN A 375 -20.01 21.82 22.14
N LEU A 376 -21.07 21.18 22.63
CA LEU A 376 -22.08 20.52 21.79
C LEU A 376 -22.73 21.51 20.81
N LYS A 377 -23.12 22.67 21.31
CA LYS A 377 -23.75 23.72 20.51
C LYS A 377 -22.85 24.23 19.39
N ILE A 378 -21.59 24.52 19.70
CA ILE A 378 -20.59 24.96 18.71
C ILE A 378 -20.42 23.87 17.64
N ILE A 379 -20.31 22.60 18.03
CA ILE A 379 -20.15 21.48 17.11
C ILE A 379 -21.38 21.33 16.21
N ILE A 380 -22.60 21.35 16.78
CA ILE A 380 -23.86 21.26 16.04
C ILE A 380 -23.95 22.42 15.03
N GLN A 381 -23.73 23.65 15.48
CA GLN A 381 -23.82 24.83 14.61
C GLN A 381 -22.76 24.79 13.52
N GLN A 382 -21.53 24.38 13.82
CA GLN A 382 -20.45 24.30 12.85
C GLN A 382 -20.70 23.24 11.77
N VAL A 383 -21.25 22.09 12.14
CA VAL A 383 -21.55 21.01 11.19
C VAL A 383 -22.78 21.29 10.33
N LEU A 384 -23.78 21.97 10.89
CA LEU A 384 -24.99 22.35 10.14
C LEU A 384 -24.78 23.56 9.24
N SER A 385 -23.96 24.54 9.65
CA SER A 385 -23.79 25.82 8.93
C SER A 385 -22.74 25.81 7.81
N ARG A 386 -21.67 25.00 7.90
CA ARG A 386 -20.57 25.03 6.91
C ARG A 386 -20.63 23.87 5.93
N GLN A 387 -20.71 24.20 4.64
CA GLN A 387 -20.67 23.24 3.53
C GLN A 387 -19.25 22.86 3.07
N SER A 388 -18.20 23.57 3.52
CA SER A 388 -16.88 23.57 2.87
C SER A 388 -15.74 22.83 3.61
N ILE A 389 -15.94 22.36 4.83
CA ILE A 389 -14.92 21.58 5.55
C ILE A 389 -15.18 20.09 5.25
N PRO A 390 -14.15 19.26 4.99
CA PRO A 390 -14.36 17.82 4.85
C PRO A 390 -15.13 17.30 6.08
N ASN A 391 -16.30 16.70 5.86
CA ASN A 391 -17.19 16.23 6.93
C ASN A 391 -16.48 15.16 7.75
N ILE A 392 -15.78 15.56 8.83
CA ILE A 392 -15.09 14.66 9.74
C ILE A 392 -16.14 13.84 10.51
N LEU A 393 -17.18 14.51 11.04
CA LEU A 393 -18.39 13.87 11.56
C LEU A 393 -19.49 13.82 10.49
N SER A 394 -20.33 12.79 10.55
CA SER A 394 -21.55 12.71 9.76
C SER A 394 -22.63 13.65 10.32
N LYS A 395 -23.41 14.25 9.43
CA LYS A 395 -24.51 15.14 9.80
C LYS A 395 -25.63 14.39 10.51
N GLU A 396 -25.87 13.14 10.12
CA GLU A 396 -26.93 12.28 10.66
C GLU A 396 -26.70 11.98 12.15
N ILE A 397 -25.47 11.60 12.54
CA ILE A 397 -25.14 11.29 13.94
C ILE A 397 -25.29 12.53 14.82
N ILE A 398 -24.87 13.70 14.33
CA ILE A 398 -25.02 14.97 15.07
C ILE A 398 -26.50 15.39 15.17
N LEU A 399 -27.29 15.21 14.11
CA LEU A 399 -28.72 15.49 14.15
C LEU A 399 -29.46 14.57 15.14
N ALA A 400 -29.09 13.29 15.19
CA ALA A 400 -29.63 12.36 16.17
C ALA A 400 -29.28 12.79 17.61
N MET A 401 -28.02 13.16 17.88
CA MET A 401 -27.61 13.73 19.17
C MET A 401 -28.38 15.02 19.52
N GLN A 402 -28.59 15.89 18.53
CA GLN A 402 -29.36 17.12 18.73
C GLN A 402 -30.82 16.81 19.09
N GLN A 403 -31.45 15.84 18.43
CA GLN A 403 -32.84 15.44 18.74
C GLN A 403 -32.97 14.87 20.15
N GLU A 404 -32.02 14.06 20.60
CA GLU A 404 -32.04 13.50 21.96
C GLU A 404 -31.90 14.59 23.02
N LEU A 405 -30.98 15.53 22.80
CA LEU A 405 -30.77 16.68 23.69
C LEU A 405 -32.01 17.58 23.73
N MET A 406 -32.63 17.83 22.57
CA MET A 406 -33.89 18.59 22.48
C MET A 406 -35.04 17.88 23.20
N GLY A 407 -35.17 16.56 23.06
CA GLY A 407 -36.19 15.78 23.77
C GLY A 407 -36.04 15.87 25.29
N LYS A 408 -34.79 15.82 25.80
CA LYS A 408 -34.53 16.05 27.23
C LYS A 408 -34.88 17.48 27.65
N LEU A 409 -34.48 18.48 26.88
CA LEU A 409 -34.81 19.89 27.17
C LEU A 409 -36.33 20.15 27.16
N GLU A 410 -37.08 19.53 26.24
CA GLU A 410 -38.53 19.65 26.17
C GLU A 410 -39.22 19.01 27.39
N SER A 411 -38.67 17.92 27.95
CA SER A 411 -39.21 17.32 29.18
C SER A 411 -39.12 18.22 30.41
N TYR A 412 -38.15 19.14 30.44
CA TYR A 412 -37.99 20.15 31.49
C TYR A 412 -38.71 21.48 31.17
N GLU A 413 -39.26 21.64 29.98
CA GLU A 413 -39.85 22.92 29.54
C GLU A 413 -41.09 23.28 30.37
N ASP A 414 -41.96 22.30 30.67
CA ASP A 414 -43.19 22.50 31.44
C ASP A 414 -42.91 22.91 32.90
N SER A 415 -41.86 22.38 33.52
CA SER A 415 -41.49 22.70 34.91
C SER A 415 -40.76 24.04 35.04
N LEU A 416 -40.00 24.43 34.01
CA LEU A 416 -39.20 25.66 34.00
C LEU A 416 -39.95 26.88 33.43
N LYS A 417 -41.07 26.67 32.73
CA LYS A 417 -41.88 27.73 32.10
C LYS A 417 -42.16 28.96 33.00
N PRO A 418 -42.64 28.83 34.26
CA PRO A 418 -42.92 30.00 35.09
C PRO A 418 -41.66 30.80 35.45
N ASN A 419 -40.53 30.12 35.66
CA ASN A 419 -39.26 30.74 36.00
C ASN A 419 -38.57 31.33 34.75
N LEU A 420 -38.74 30.73 33.57
CA LEU A 420 -38.28 31.31 32.32
C LEU A 420 -39.09 32.57 31.94
N GLN A 421 -40.40 32.58 32.16
CA GLN A 421 -41.25 33.76 31.93
C GLN A 421 -40.82 34.94 32.79
N LEU A 422 -40.61 34.68 34.08
CA LEU A 422 -40.10 35.68 34.97
C LEU A 422 -38.72 36.17 34.42
N TYR A 423 -37.82 35.29 33.90
CA TYR A 423 -36.42 35.62 33.49
C TYR A 423 -36.39 36.56 32.31
N LEU A 424 -37.30 36.35 31.37
CA LEU A 424 -37.49 37.22 30.22
C LEU A 424 -38.07 38.59 30.62
N THR A 425 -38.78 38.68 31.76
CA THR A 425 -39.41 39.92 32.27
C THR A 425 -38.60 40.69 33.31
N GLY A 426 -37.46 40.14 33.75
CA GLY A 426 -36.58 40.74 34.77
C GLY A 426 -37.13 40.64 36.20
N GLY A 427 -37.90 39.59 36.52
CA GLY A 427 -38.34 39.29 37.90
C GLY A 427 -37.24 38.66 38.77
N ASP A 428 -37.53 38.31 40.02
CA ASP A 428 -36.61 37.53 40.87
C ASP A 428 -36.80 36.02 40.59
N PHE A 429 -35.69 35.28 40.46
CA PHE A 429 -35.66 33.82 40.21
C PHE A 429 -35.10 33.04 41.38
N ASP A 430 -35.53 31.79 41.51
CA ASP A 430 -34.82 30.81 42.30
C ASP A 430 -33.47 30.45 41.61
N PRO A 431 -32.32 30.78 42.22
CA PRO A 431 -30.99 30.61 41.60
C PRO A 431 -30.46 29.16 41.65
N THR A 432 -31.21 28.24 42.26
CA THR A 432 -30.81 26.84 42.46
C THR A 432 -31.10 25.94 41.26
N LEU A 433 -31.83 26.45 40.26
CA LEU A 433 -32.16 25.70 39.05
C LEU A 433 -31.00 25.73 38.05
N THR A 434 -30.02 24.85 38.25
CA THR A 434 -28.96 24.54 37.28
C THR A 434 -29.52 24.16 35.90
N GLN A 435 -30.75 23.64 35.85
CA GLN A 435 -31.51 23.33 34.64
C GLN A 435 -31.95 24.58 33.86
N MET A 436 -32.14 25.72 34.53
CA MET A 436 -32.46 26.98 33.86
C MET A 436 -31.22 27.50 33.11
N ALA A 437 -30.04 27.38 33.72
CA ALA A 437 -28.78 27.79 33.10
C ALA A 437 -28.45 26.96 31.84
N SER A 438 -28.73 25.65 31.82
CA SER A 438 -28.56 24.82 30.62
C SER A 438 -29.54 25.21 29.50
N PHE A 439 -30.78 25.53 29.84
CA PHE A 439 -31.79 25.95 28.88
C PHE A 439 -31.43 27.31 28.24
N ILE A 440 -31.01 28.29 29.05
CA ILE A 440 -30.57 29.62 28.60
C ILE A 440 -29.34 29.52 27.71
N THR A 441 -28.33 28.74 28.11
CA THR A 441 -27.08 28.59 27.36
C THR A 441 -27.28 27.86 26.03
N TYR A 442 -28.15 26.86 25.98
CA TYR A 442 -28.44 26.16 24.72
C TYR A 442 -29.22 27.04 23.74
N LEU A 443 -30.23 27.77 24.21
CA LEU A 443 -31.11 28.59 23.38
C LEU A 443 -30.64 30.04 23.16
N ASP A 444 -29.52 30.48 23.74
CA ASP A 444 -29.10 31.91 23.71
C ASP A 444 -30.25 32.86 24.09
N LEU A 445 -30.97 32.56 25.17
CA LEU A 445 -32.03 33.45 25.63
C LEU A 445 -31.40 34.76 26.12
N PRO A 446 -31.76 35.93 25.53
CA PRO A 446 -31.27 37.21 26.02
C PRO A 446 -31.87 37.51 27.40
N SER A 447 -31.10 38.16 28.25
CA SER A 447 -31.64 38.80 29.46
C SER A 447 -32.37 40.09 29.09
N ASP A 448 -33.49 40.35 29.75
CA ASP A 448 -34.31 41.54 29.62
C ASP A 448 -34.88 41.82 28.23
N LEU A 449 -36.00 41.15 27.91
CA LEU A 449 -36.83 41.64 26.82
C LEU A 449 -37.58 42.90 27.26
N PRO A 450 -37.63 43.94 26.42
CA PRO A 450 -38.33 45.16 26.78
C PRO A 450 -39.80 44.83 27.11
N ARG A 451 -40.28 45.35 28.24
CA ARG A 451 -41.66 45.19 28.77
C ARG A 451 -42.79 45.43 27.73
N ARG A 452 -42.47 46.05 26.58
CA ARG A 452 -43.32 46.20 25.40
C ARG A 452 -43.73 44.88 24.73
N LEU A 453 -43.12 43.74 25.08
CA LEU A 453 -43.52 42.45 24.52
C LEU A 453 -44.80 41.83 25.12
N LYS A 454 -45.40 42.39 26.17
CA LYS A 454 -46.69 41.90 26.68
C LYS A 454 -47.91 42.36 25.88
N THR A 455 -47.72 43.29 24.93
CA THR A 455 -48.83 44.06 24.34
C THR A 455 -48.90 44.03 22.80
N MET A 456 -48.00 43.32 22.10
CA MET A 456 -48.03 43.27 20.63
C MET A 456 -48.60 41.94 20.11
N ASN A 457 -49.00 41.92 18.84
CA ASN A 457 -49.47 40.70 18.19
C ASN A 457 -48.31 39.71 17.98
N ILE A 458 -48.59 38.39 17.97
CA ILE A 458 -47.59 37.31 17.78
C ILE A 458 -46.71 37.54 16.53
N LEU A 459 -47.28 38.09 15.46
CA LEU A 459 -46.57 38.44 14.22
C LEU A 459 -45.60 39.61 14.40
N GLU A 460 -45.98 40.64 15.17
CA GLU A 460 -45.11 41.79 15.47
C GLU A 460 -43.96 41.37 16.39
N HIS A 461 -44.21 40.45 17.32
CA HIS A 461 -43.16 39.81 18.12
C HIS A 461 -42.17 39.03 17.26
N ALA A 462 -42.65 38.21 16.32
CA ALA A 462 -41.77 37.43 15.44
C ALA A 462 -40.90 38.33 14.53
N ILE A 463 -41.46 39.44 14.01
CA ILE A 463 -40.73 40.39 13.16
C ILE A 463 -39.66 41.14 13.98
N HIS A 464 -40.02 41.61 15.18
CA HIS A 464 -39.08 42.30 16.06
C HIS A 464 -37.92 41.38 16.48
N LEU A 465 -38.21 40.14 16.88
CA LEU A 465 -37.18 39.17 17.27
C LEU A 465 -36.28 38.77 16.08
N LYS A 466 -36.84 38.63 14.87
CA LYS A 466 -36.05 38.37 13.66
C LYS A 466 -35.13 39.53 13.30
N SER A 467 -35.56 40.78 13.53
CA SER A 467 -34.73 41.98 13.29
C SER A 467 -33.51 42.06 14.21
N GLN A 468 -33.56 41.41 15.38
CA GLN A 468 -32.45 41.33 16.34
C GLN A 468 -31.48 40.17 16.05
N GLY A 469 -31.71 39.38 14.99
CA GLY A 469 -30.79 38.31 14.56
C GLY A 469 -31.00 36.96 15.24
N PHE A 470 -32.10 36.78 15.99
CA PHE A 470 -32.44 35.48 16.60
C PHE A 470 -32.86 34.44 15.54
N SER A 471 -32.48 33.18 15.77
CA SER A 471 -32.85 32.09 14.88
C SER A 471 -34.35 31.78 14.97
N THR A 472 -34.95 31.28 13.89
CA THR A 472 -36.41 31.01 13.82
C THR A 472 -36.90 30.02 14.87
N ASN A 473 -36.06 29.07 15.29
CA ASN A 473 -36.37 28.11 16.36
C ASN A 473 -36.41 28.77 17.74
N LEU A 474 -35.61 29.82 17.96
CA LEU A 474 -35.67 30.60 19.20
C LEU A 474 -36.94 31.43 19.25
N ILE A 475 -37.32 32.04 18.13
CA ILE A 475 -38.54 32.84 18.03
C ILE A 475 -39.77 31.99 18.33
N SER A 476 -39.88 30.78 17.76
CA SER A 476 -41.02 29.89 18.04
C SER A 476 -41.06 29.40 19.49
N LYS A 477 -39.90 29.08 20.10
CA LYS A 477 -39.85 28.71 21.53
C LYS A 477 -40.14 29.87 22.46
N MET A 478 -39.66 31.06 22.15
CA MET A 478 -39.95 32.27 22.94
C MET A 478 -41.44 32.62 22.94
N ILE A 479 -42.11 32.46 21.80
CA ILE A 479 -43.57 32.64 21.72
C ILE A 479 -44.30 31.62 22.62
N LYS A 480 -43.90 30.34 22.57
CA LYS A 480 -44.49 29.29 23.43
C LYS A 480 -44.25 29.49 24.93
N ILE A 481 -43.14 30.12 25.30
CA ILE A 481 -42.81 30.41 26.70
C ILE A 481 -43.62 31.63 27.19
N LEU A 482 -43.90 32.60 26.33
CA LEU A 482 -44.65 33.83 26.68
C LEU A 482 -46.18 33.66 26.68
N GLU A 483 -46.71 32.70 25.91
CA GLU A 483 -48.08 32.16 26.07
C GLU A 483 -48.22 31.37 27.36
#